data_AF-A0A955YX21-F1
#
_entry.id   AF-A0A955YX21-F1
#
_cell.length_a   1.000
_cell.length_b   1.000
_cell.length_c   1.000
_cell.angle_alpha   90.00
_cell.angle_beta   90.00
_cell.angle_gamma   90.00
#
_symmetry.space_group_name_H-M   'P 1'
#
loop_
_entity.id
_entity.type
_entity.pdbx_description
1 polymer ?
#
loop_
_entity_poly.entity_id
_entity_poly.type
_entity_poly.pdbx_seq_one_letter_code
_entity_poly.pdbx_strand_id
1 'polypeptide(L)' 'MTVKKVCPLCHEEFEGGEVFCPNDGGRLSTPSQIDGLSEENDPLVGATLDGRYRVKRRIGEGGMGIV' A
#
# COMPACT_ATOMS: atom_id res chain seq x y z
N MET A 1 -4.22 -20.95 5.67
CA MET A 1 -4.90 -19.85 4.95
C MET A 1 -3.83 -19.14 4.15
N THR A 2 -3.77 -19.38 2.85
CA THR A 2 -2.73 -18.79 1.98
C THR A 2 -3.19 -17.41 1.57
N VAL A 3 -2.49 -16.37 2.03
CA VAL A 3 -2.85 -14.99 1.72
C VAL A 3 -2.29 -14.65 0.34
N LYS A 4 -3.16 -14.50 -0.65
CA LYS A 4 -2.76 -14.02 -1.98
C LYS A 4 -2.27 -12.59 -1.86
N LYS A 5 -1.12 -12.27 -2.43
CA LYS A 5 -0.61 -10.91 -2.58
C LYS A 5 -0.64 -10.53 -4.04
N VAL A 6 -0.77 -9.25 -4.32
CA VAL A 6 -0.73 -8.73 -5.69
C VAL A 6 0.36 -7.69 -5.82
N CYS A 7 1.10 -7.71 -6.92
CA CYS A 7 2.04 -6.66 -7.25
C CYS A 7 1.28 -5.47 -7.89
N PRO A 8 1.38 -4.24 -7.36
CA PRO A 8 0.73 -3.07 -7.96
C PRO A 8 1.41 -2.57 -9.24
N LEU A 9 2.59 -3.10 -9.59
CA LEU A 9 3.35 -2.67 -10.78
C LEU A 9 3.03 -3.56 -11.99
N CYS A 10 3.13 -4.89 -11.82
CA CYS A 10 2.86 -5.86 -12.89
C CYS A 10 1.48 -6.51 -12.82
N HIS A 11 0.71 -6.27 -11.74
CA HIS A 11 -0.59 -6.91 -11.47
C HIS A 11 -0.54 -8.43 -11.33
N GLU A 12 0.63 -9.00 -11.08
CA GLU A 12 0.76 -10.44 -10.89
C GLU A 12 0.38 -10.85 -9.46
N GLU A 13 -0.27 -12.01 -9.35
CA GLU A 13 -0.74 -12.59 -8.09
C GLU A 13 0.27 -13.60 -7.56
N PHE A 14 0.64 -13.45 -6.30
CA PHE A 14 1.62 -14.26 -5.60
C PHE A 14 0.97 -14.90 -4.39
N GLU A 15 0.96 -16.23 -4.35
CA GLU A 15 0.38 -16.99 -3.23
C GLU A 15 1.43 -17.31 -2.13
N GLY A 16 2.61 -16.70 -2.21
CA GLY A 16 3.77 -17.00 -1.37
C GLY A 16 4.00 -16.06 -0.17
N GLY A 17 4.96 -16.43 0.67
CA GLY A 17 5.48 -15.61 1.77
C GLY A 17 6.31 -14.41 1.31
N GLU A 18 6.59 -14.31 0.01
CA GLU A 18 7.35 -13.24 -0.63
C GLU A 18 6.73 -11.86 -0.42
N VAL A 19 7.60 -10.88 -0.13
CA VAL A 19 7.21 -9.49 0.17
C VAL A 19 7.43 -8.59 -1.04
N PHE A 20 8.28 -9.01 -1.99
CA PHE A 20 8.65 -8.26 -3.18
C PHE A 20 8.47 -9.12 -4.42
N CYS A 21 8.01 -8.50 -5.50
CA CYS A 21 7.83 -9.11 -6.80
C CYS A 21 9.20 -9.52 -7.36
N PRO A 22 9.42 -10.79 -7.72
CA PRO A 22 10.67 -11.25 -8.32
C PRO A 22 10.91 -10.69 -9.74
N ASN A 23 9.86 -10.19 -10.41
CA ASN A 23 9.95 -9.69 -11.78
C ASN A 23 10.32 -8.19 -11.83
N ASP A 24 9.71 -7.37 -10.98
CA ASP A 24 9.83 -5.89 -11.04
C ASP A 24 10.28 -5.25 -9.72
N GLY A 25 10.49 -6.04 -8.66
CA GLY A 25 10.93 -5.56 -7.35
C GLY A 25 9.87 -4.74 -6.58
N GLY A 26 8.66 -4.60 -7.12
CA GLY A 26 7.53 -3.95 -6.44
C GLY A 26 7.11 -4.69 -5.18
N ARG A 27 6.65 -3.98 -4.14
CA ARG A 27 6.17 -4.63 -2.91
C ARG A 27 4.82 -5.30 -3.16
N LEU A 28 4.71 -6.57 -2.77
CA LEU A 28 3.50 -7.36 -2.87
C LEU A 28 2.56 -7.01 -1.71
N SER A 29 1.32 -6.63 -2.02
CA SER A 29 0.31 -6.27 -1.03
C SER A 29 -0.76 -7.35 -0.93
N THR A 30 -1.08 -7.77 0.29
CA THR A 30 -2.21 -8.68 0.57
C THR A 30 -3.54 -7.94 0.49
N PRO A 31 -4.67 -8.57 0.13
CA PRO A 31 -5.98 -7.92 0.10
C PRO A 31 -6.35 -7.28 1.44
N SER A 32 -5.91 -7.84 2.58
CA SER A 32 -6.09 -7.23 3.90
C SER A 32 -5.27 -5.95 4.10
N GLN A 33 -4.09 -5.82 3.47
CA GLN A 33 -3.40 -4.54 3.41
C GLN A 33 -4.15 -3.56 2.52
N ILE A 34 -4.70 -4.00 1.37
CA ILE A 34 -5.50 -3.13 0.50
C ILE A 34 -6.79 -2.66 1.20
N ASP A 35 -7.42 -3.52 1.99
CA ASP A 35 -8.63 -3.21 2.75
C ASP A 35 -8.34 -2.29 3.94
N GLY A 36 -7.17 -2.44 4.59
CA GLY A 36 -6.65 -1.49 5.58
C GLY A 36 -6.16 -0.15 5.00
N LEU A 37 -6.13 -0.01 3.67
CA LEU A 37 -5.95 1.27 2.95
C LEU A 37 -7.28 1.97 2.70
N SER A 38 -8.41 1.46 3.22
CA SER A 38 -9.68 2.17 3.15
C SER A 38 -9.48 3.58 3.72
N GLU A 39 -9.64 4.57 2.85
CA GLU A 39 -9.34 6.00 3.04
C GLU A 39 -10.02 6.60 4.29
N GLU A 40 -11.02 5.88 4.81
CA GLU A 40 -11.86 6.20 5.95
C GLU A 40 -11.17 6.10 7.34
N ASN A 41 -10.01 5.45 7.47
CA ASN A 41 -9.33 5.30 8.78
C ASN A 41 -7.91 5.89 8.86
N ASP A 42 -7.41 6.57 7.83
CA ASP A 42 -6.08 7.19 7.92
C ASP A 42 -6.19 8.60 8.55
N PRO A 43 -5.72 8.80 9.80
CA PRO A 43 -5.88 10.07 10.52
C PRO A 43 -5.11 11.24 9.88
N LEU A 44 -4.25 10.96 8.89
CA LEU A 44 -3.51 11.99 8.15
C LEU A 44 -4.29 12.47 6.93
N VAL A 45 -5.23 11.69 6.37
CA VAL A 45 -6.05 12.13 5.24
C VAL A 45 -6.98 13.27 5.67
N GLY A 46 -6.84 14.42 5.01
CA GLY A 46 -7.50 15.67 5.39
C GLY A 46 -6.69 16.56 6.35
N ALA A 47 -5.63 16.04 6.98
CA ALA A 47 -4.73 16.85 7.79
C ALA A 47 -3.96 17.86 6.92
N THR A 48 -3.73 19.05 7.47
CA THR A 48 -2.89 20.08 6.83
C THR A 48 -1.55 20.15 7.55
N LEU A 49 -0.51 19.68 6.90
CA LEU A 49 0.87 19.74 7.37
C LEU A 49 1.41 21.16 7.18
N ASP A 50 1.88 21.75 8.28
CA ASP A 50 2.55 23.05 8.31
C ASP A 50 1.74 24.21 7.67
N GLY A 51 0.40 24.08 7.66
CA GLY A 51 -0.52 25.06 7.06
C GLY A 51 -0.44 25.17 5.53
N ARG A 52 0.34 24.32 4.85
CA ARG A 52 0.65 24.45 3.42
C ARG A 52 0.27 23.23 2.58
N TYR A 53 0.30 22.04 3.17
CA TYR A 53 0.09 20.80 2.44
C TYR A 53 -1.10 20.04 3.01
N ARG A 54 -2.14 19.84 2.20
CA ARG A 54 -3.30 19.02 2.57
C ARG A 54 -3.17 17.62 1.99
N VAL A 55 -3.17 16.62 2.86
CA VAL A 55 -3.15 15.21 2.46
C VAL A 55 -4.51 14.88 1.86
N LYS A 56 -4.53 14.48 0.59
CA LYS A 56 -5.78 14.17 -0.13
C LYS A 56 -6.19 12.72 0.00
N ARG A 57 -5.21 11.80 -0.12
CA ARG A 57 -5.38 10.35 -0.02
C ARG A 57 -4.01 9.70 0.06
N ARG A 58 -3.97 8.46 0.55
CA ARG A 58 -2.82 7.57 0.45
C ARG A 58 -2.73 6.98 -0.97
N ILE A 59 -1.52 6.84 -1.49
CA ILE A 59 -1.20 6.33 -2.83
C ILE A 59 -0.42 5.01 -2.73
N GLY A 60 0.27 4.74 -1.61
CA GLY A 60 0.99 3.49 -1.39
C GLY A 60 1.65 3.36 -0.03
N GLU A 61 2.32 2.23 0.19
CA GLU A 61 3.24 2.04 1.32
C GLU A 61 4.53 1.37 0.83
N GLY A 62 5.66 1.87 1.31
CA GLY A 62 6.98 1.33 1.01
C GLY A 62 7.82 1.14 2.26
N GLY A 63 9.05 0.64 2.11
CA GLY A 63 9.98 0.45 3.22
C GLY A 63 10.39 1.75 3.94
N MET A 64 10.10 2.90 3.34
CA MET A 64 10.35 4.22 3.90
C MET A 64 9.10 4.84 4.57
N GLY A 65 7.95 4.16 4.54
CA GLY A 65 6.71 4.62 5.16
C GLY A 65 5.52 4.65 4.20
N ILE A 66 4.52 5.42 4.60
CA ILE A 66 3.22 5.57 3.91
C ILE A 66 3.27 6.82 3.03
N VAL A 67 2.79 6.73 1.78
CA VAL A 67 2.76 7.82 0.79
C VAL A 67 1.38 8.00 0.18
#